data_AF-A0A182UJM5-F1
#
_entry.id   AF-A0A182UJM5-F1
#
_cell.length_a   1.000
_cell.length_b   1.000
_cell.length_c   1.000
_cell.angle_alpha   90.00
_cell.angle_beta   90.00
_cell.angle_gamma   90.00
#
_symmetry.space_group_name_H-M   'P 1'
#
loop_
_entity.id
_entity.type
_entity.pdbx_description
1 polymer ?
#
loop_
_entity_poly.entity_id
_entity_poly.type
_entity_poly.pdbx_seq_one_letter_code
_entity_poly.pdbx_strand_id
1 'polypeptide(L)'
;MAASLLLRNACRRTLLQGYQSTNAALPLLAARTIVLKPVQADVRPGESHDDRNARLKRPQSPHLTIYSFQLTSMLSITHRFTGLALTGYITALGLGALAMPHDATHYLTMLEGLSAPTLIALKFTMAYPFAYHTVNGVRHLFWDMGKFLTIKEVYTTGYTMLGVSGVLAGLLTALIVSSLALPKRFRDGFGDSEPLRLAPPWPLPELALPPPPALLLPLPNLCGSVLDFSQARWRPDPAAPPSSLESG
;
A
#
# COMPACT_ATOMS: atom_id res chain seq x y z
N MET A 1 -7.85 -23.83 -55.92
CA MET A 1 -8.74 -22.69 -55.65
C MET A 1 -10.21 -22.92 -55.99
N ALA A 2 -10.57 -23.73 -57.01
CA ALA A 2 -11.97 -23.95 -57.42
C ALA A 2 -12.83 -24.76 -56.41
N ALA A 3 -12.25 -25.76 -55.71
CA ALA A 3 -12.99 -26.62 -54.78
C ALA A 3 -13.54 -25.87 -53.55
N SER A 4 -12.84 -24.85 -53.07
CA SER A 4 -13.25 -24.04 -51.90
C SER A 4 -14.41 -23.09 -52.21
N LEU A 5 -14.58 -22.69 -53.48
CA LEU A 5 -15.69 -21.84 -53.92
C LEU A 5 -16.98 -22.64 -54.11
N LEU A 6 -16.87 -23.89 -54.58
CA LEU A 6 -18.02 -24.79 -54.72
C LEU A 6 -18.60 -25.21 -53.36
N LEU A 7 -17.76 -25.48 -52.35
CA LEU A 7 -18.23 -25.76 -51.00
C LEU A 7 -18.95 -24.57 -50.35
N ARG A 8 -18.46 -23.34 -50.56
CA ARG A 8 -19.09 -22.12 -50.05
C ARG A 8 -20.43 -21.84 -50.73
N ASN A 9 -20.55 -22.11 -52.03
CA ASN A 9 -21.80 -21.92 -52.77
C ASN A 9 -22.84 -23.01 -52.48
N ALA A 10 -22.40 -24.26 -52.23
CA ALA A 10 -23.28 -25.34 -51.83
C ALA A 10 -23.88 -25.09 -50.43
N CYS A 11 -23.06 -24.67 -49.45
CA CYS A 11 -23.52 -24.36 -48.09
C CYS A 11 -24.52 -23.18 -48.07
N ARG A 12 -24.34 -22.17 -48.94
CA ARG A 12 -25.30 -21.06 -49.08
C ARG A 12 -26.66 -21.49 -49.66
N ARG A 13 -26.71 -22.46 -50.58
CA ARG A 13 -27.97 -22.93 -51.16
C ARG A 13 -28.77 -23.79 -50.19
N THR A 14 -28.13 -24.64 -49.39
CA THR A 14 -28.83 -25.48 -48.40
C THR A 14 -29.41 -24.66 -47.24
N LEU A 15 -28.71 -23.59 -46.81
CA LEU A 15 -29.23 -22.68 -45.79
C LEU A 15 -30.44 -21.84 -46.26
N LEU A 16 -30.50 -21.50 -47.56
CA LEU A 16 -31.62 -20.74 -48.11
C LEU A 16 -32.83 -21.63 -48.45
N GLN A 17 -32.63 -22.91 -48.77
CA GLN A 17 -33.74 -23.87 -48.98
C GLN A 17 -34.38 -24.35 -47.67
N GLY A 18 -33.64 -24.38 -46.56
CA GLY A 18 -34.21 -24.67 -45.23
C GLY A 18 -35.14 -23.58 -44.68
N TYR A 19 -35.13 -22.38 -45.28
CA TYR A 19 -35.96 -21.25 -44.83
C TYR A 19 -37.37 -21.24 -45.44
N GLN A 20 -37.63 -22.00 -46.51
CA GLN A 20 -38.91 -21.94 -47.25
C GLN A 20 -39.92 -23.08 -46.94
N SER A 21 -39.62 -24.00 -46.01
CA SER A 21 -40.44 -25.21 -45.78
C SER A 21 -41.02 -25.36 -44.37
N THR A 22 -41.17 -24.27 -43.63
CA THR A 22 -41.99 -24.30 -42.41
C THR A 22 -42.91 -23.09 -42.40
N ASN A 23 -44.22 -23.33 -42.44
CA ASN A 23 -45.25 -22.44 -41.93
C ASN A 23 -45.10 -22.27 -40.40
N ALA A 24 -43.91 -21.91 -39.94
CA ALA A 24 -43.66 -21.42 -38.62
C ALA A 24 -43.59 -19.91 -38.79
N ALA A 25 -44.62 -19.22 -38.30
CA ALA A 25 -44.60 -17.78 -38.12
C ALA A 25 -43.32 -17.41 -37.38
N LEU A 26 -42.31 -16.97 -38.14
CA LEU A 26 -41.11 -16.36 -37.59
C LEU A 26 -41.59 -15.20 -36.71
N PRO A 27 -41.16 -15.08 -35.44
CA PRO A 27 -41.28 -13.82 -34.74
C PRO A 27 -40.21 -12.90 -35.34
N LEU A 28 -40.44 -12.48 -36.59
CA LEU A 28 -39.75 -11.34 -37.17
C LEU A 28 -40.14 -10.14 -36.31
N LEU A 29 -39.14 -9.58 -35.64
CA LEU A 29 -39.10 -8.19 -35.20
C LEU A 29 -40.22 -7.77 -34.24
N ALA A 30 -40.09 -8.16 -32.98
CA ALA A 30 -40.31 -7.18 -31.91
C ALA A 30 -38.98 -6.53 -31.53
N ALA A 31 -38.18 -6.11 -32.52
CA ALA A 31 -37.11 -5.16 -32.27
C ALA A 31 -37.80 -3.85 -31.88
N ARG A 32 -38.11 -3.68 -30.59
CA ARG A 32 -38.60 -2.42 -30.05
C ARG A 32 -37.56 -1.36 -30.39
N THR A 33 -37.86 -0.53 -31.38
CA THR A 33 -37.08 0.66 -31.66
C THR A 33 -37.28 1.59 -30.47
N ILE A 34 -36.31 1.57 -29.56
CA ILE A 34 -36.26 2.54 -28.47
C ILE A 34 -35.92 3.87 -29.14
N VAL A 35 -36.94 4.71 -29.35
CA VAL A 35 -36.74 6.10 -29.77
C VAL A 35 -36.20 6.83 -28.55
N LEU A 36 -34.87 6.91 -28.44
CA LEU A 36 -34.22 7.74 -27.45
C LEU A 36 -34.48 9.20 -27.82
N LYS A 37 -35.11 9.95 -26.92
CA LYS A 37 -35.21 11.40 -27.05
C LYS A 37 -33.81 11.98 -26.80
N PRO A 38 -33.14 12.62 -27.78
CA PRO A 38 -31.88 13.29 -27.52
C PRO A 38 -32.15 14.43 -26.53
N VAL A 39 -31.69 14.27 -25.30
CA VAL A 39 -31.69 15.34 -24.30
C VAL A 39 -30.44 16.17 -24.55
N GLN A 40 -30.62 17.46 -24.82
CA GLN A 40 -29.50 18.37 -24.96
C GLN A 40 -28.71 18.40 -23.64
N ALA A 41 -27.40 18.20 -23.73
CA ALA A 41 -26.55 18.24 -22.56
C ALA A 41 -26.42 19.69 -22.08
N ASP A 42 -26.77 19.96 -20.82
CA ASP A 42 -26.47 21.23 -20.15
C ASP A 42 -24.97 21.27 -19.84
N VAL A 43 -24.19 21.58 -20.87
CA VAL A 43 -22.74 21.72 -20.82
C VAL A 43 -22.42 23.17 -20.48
N ARG A 44 -21.99 23.39 -19.24
CA ARG A 44 -21.42 24.67 -18.81
C ARG A 44 -19.92 24.68 -19.16
N PRO A 45 -19.44 25.62 -20.01
CA PRO A 45 -18.02 25.74 -20.31
C PRO A 45 -17.24 26.03 -19.02
N GLY A 46 -16.11 25.34 -18.83
CA GLY A 46 -15.25 25.52 -17.64
C GLY A 46 -15.70 24.78 -16.38
N GLU A 47 -16.80 24.03 -16.41
CA GLU A 47 -17.25 23.21 -15.28
C GLU A 47 -16.45 21.89 -15.18
N SER A 48 -15.95 21.56 -13.98
CA SER A 48 -15.30 20.27 -13.71
C SER A 48 -16.29 19.11 -13.80
N HIS A 49 -15.79 17.92 -14.14
CA HIS A 49 -16.59 16.70 -14.16
C HIS A 49 -17.31 16.44 -12.83
N ASP A 50 -16.62 16.67 -11.71
CA ASP A 50 -17.16 16.37 -10.38
C ASP A 50 -18.23 17.39 -9.97
N ASP A 51 -18.00 18.67 -10.27
CA ASP A 51 -18.98 19.75 -10.07
C ASP A 51 -20.25 19.50 -10.87
N ARG A 52 -20.10 19.03 -12.11
CA ARG A 52 -21.22 18.63 -12.97
C ARG A 52 -22.01 17.47 -12.34
N ASN A 53 -21.34 16.45 -11.84
CA ASN A 53 -22.02 15.30 -11.24
C ASN A 53 -22.71 15.65 -9.92
N ALA A 54 -22.09 16.52 -9.10
CA ALA A 54 -22.66 17.03 -7.87
C ALA A 54 -23.91 17.88 -8.15
N ARG A 55 -23.85 18.80 -9.13
CA ARG A 55 -24.99 19.62 -9.57
C ARG A 55 -26.13 18.76 -10.10
N LEU A 56 -25.82 17.75 -10.92
CA LEU A 56 -26.79 16.84 -11.50
C LEU A 56 -27.29 15.77 -10.52
N LYS A 57 -26.74 15.72 -9.29
CA LYS A 57 -27.07 14.73 -8.24
C LYS A 57 -27.04 13.30 -8.76
N ARG A 58 -26.05 12.97 -9.60
CA ARG A 58 -25.93 11.63 -10.17
C ARG A 58 -25.53 10.65 -9.05
N PRO A 59 -26.26 9.53 -8.88
CA PRO A 59 -25.86 8.53 -7.91
C PRO A 59 -24.56 7.85 -8.34
N GLN A 60 -23.69 7.55 -7.38
CA GLN A 60 -22.51 6.73 -7.64
C GLN A 60 -22.94 5.27 -7.79
N SER A 61 -22.41 4.58 -8.79
CA SER A 61 -22.65 3.15 -8.94
C SER A 61 -22.13 2.37 -7.73
N PRO A 62 -22.83 1.31 -7.30
CA PRO A 62 -22.29 0.42 -6.28
C PRO A 62 -20.98 -0.21 -6.80
N HIS A 63 -19.98 -0.31 -5.95
CA HIS A 63 -18.64 -0.77 -6.33
C HIS A 63 -18.14 -1.82 -5.34
N LEU A 64 -17.77 -1.47 -4.11
CA LEU A 64 -17.27 -2.45 -3.13
C LEU A 64 -18.31 -3.51 -2.72
N THR A 65 -19.59 -3.13 -2.69
CA THR A 65 -20.68 -4.01 -2.24
C THR A 65 -21.06 -5.07 -3.27
N ILE A 66 -20.71 -4.89 -4.53
CA ILE A 66 -21.08 -5.80 -5.63
C ILE A 66 -19.87 -6.47 -6.28
N TYR A 67 -18.65 -6.05 -5.95
CA TYR A 67 -17.44 -6.60 -6.53
C TYR A 67 -17.10 -7.97 -5.93
N SER A 68 -16.71 -8.93 -6.77
CA SER A 68 -16.32 -10.26 -6.29
C SER A 68 -14.96 -10.22 -5.61
N PHE A 69 -14.83 -10.93 -4.48
CA PHE A 69 -13.54 -11.03 -3.79
C PHE A 69 -12.54 -11.82 -4.63
N GLN A 70 -11.50 -11.12 -5.09
CA GLN A 70 -10.38 -11.72 -5.83
C GLN A 70 -9.17 -11.80 -4.93
N LEU A 71 -8.38 -12.87 -5.08
CA LEU A 71 -7.12 -13.06 -4.35
C LEU A 71 -6.26 -11.79 -4.42
N THR A 72 -6.06 -11.24 -5.62
CA THR A 72 -5.29 -10.01 -5.87
C THR A 72 -5.76 -8.80 -5.05
N SER A 73 -7.07 -8.56 -5.02
CA SER A 73 -7.66 -7.46 -4.25
C SER A 73 -7.47 -7.65 -2.74
N MET A 74 -7.66 -8.87 -2.25
CA MET A 74 -7.47 -9.20 -0.83
C MET A 74 -6.00 -9.04 -0.43
N LEU A 75 -5.07 -9.55 -1.23
CA LEU A 75 -3.63 -9.40 -0.97
C LEU A 75 -3.21 -7.93 -0.86
N SER A 76 -3.69 -7.08 -1.77
CA SER A 76 -3.40 -5.65 -1.75
C SER A 76 -3.94 -4.97 -0.48
N ILE A 77 -5.18 -5.28 -0.09
CA ILE A 77 -5.80 -4.77 1.13
C ILE A 77 -5.02 -5.23 2.37
N THR A 78 -4.69 -6.52 2.47
CA THR A 78 -3.90 -7.07 3.57
C THR A 78 -2.51 -6.46 3.63
N HIS A 79 -1.87 -6.16 2.50
CA HIS A 79 -0.57 -5.49 2.49
C HIS A 79 -0.63 -4.08 3.10
N ARG A 80 -1.71 -3.33 2.82
CA ARG A 80 -1.95 -2.03 3.46
C ARG A 80 -2.21 -2.17 4.95
N PHE A 81 -3.07 -3.09 5.36
CA PHE A 81 -3.37 -3.30 6.79
C PHE A 81 -2.15 -3.77 7.59
N THR A 82 -1.34 -4.67 7.04
CA THR A 82 -0.09 -5.11 7.69
C THR A 82 0.92 -3.96 7.79
N GLY A 83 1.01 -3.09 6.79
CA GLY A 83 1.85 -1.88 6.85
C GLY A 83 1.39 -0.89 7.92
N LEU A 84 0.07 -0.66 8.02
CA LEU A 84 -0.52 0.16 9.08
C LEU A 84 -0.29 -0.45 10.47
N ALA A 85 -0.48 -1.76 10.62
CA ALA A 85 -0.24 -2.46 11.87
C ALA A 85 1.22 -2.35 12.32
N LEU A 86 2.19 -2.58 11.41
CA LEU A 86 3.62 -2.46 11.71
C LEU A 86 4.02 -1.03 12.08
N THR A 87 3.54 -0.04 11.33
CA THR A 87 3.78 1.38 11.63
C THR A 87 3.18 1.73 12.99
N GLY A 88 1.97 1.24 13.27
CA GLY A 88 1.30 1.37 14.56
C GLY A 88 2.12 0.76 15.70
N TYR A 89 2.65 -0.45 15.53
CA TYR A 89 3.49 -1.11 16.54
C TYR A 89 4.74 -0.30 16.84
N ILE A 90 5.50 0.10 15.81
CA ILE A 90 6.75 0.85 15.99
C ILE A 90 6.47 2.21 16.64
N THR A 91 5.42 2.90 16.18
CA THR A 91 5.04 4.21 16.72
C THR A 91 4.58 4.10 18.17
N ALA A 92 3.75 3.10 18.49
CA ALA A 92 3.26 2.89 19.85
C ALA A 92 4.39 2.49 20.81
N LEU A 93 5.31 1.63 20.39
CA LEU A 93 6.48 1.26 21.19
C LEU A 93 7.43 2.44 21.37
N GLY A 94 7.68 3.23 20.32
CA GLY A 94 8.56 4.41 20.37
C GLY A 94 7.99 5.52 21.26
N LEU A 95 6.73 5.88 21.08
CA LEU A 95 6.06 6.88 21.93
C LEU A 95 5.86 6.35 23.35
N GLY A 96 5.52 5.07 23.51
CA GLY A 96 5.42 4.42 24.81
C GLY A 96 6.72 4.47 25.58
N ALA A 97 7.86 4.20 24.95
CA ALA A 97 9.17 4.28 25.59
C ALA A 97 9.53 5.70 26.08
N LEU A 98 8.97 6.75 25.45
CA LEU A 98 9.19 8.14 25.85
C LEU A 98 8.20 8.63 26.91
N ALA A 99 6.96 8.13 26.88
CA ALA A 99 5.86 8.62 27.71
C ALA A 99 5.62 7.80 28.98
N MET A 100 6.03 6.52 29.00
CA MET A 100 5.77 5.63 30.12
C MET A 100 6.75 5.85 31.29
N PRO A 101 6.30 5.73 32.55
CA PRO A 101 7.11 5.98 33.74
C PRO A 101 8.08 4.84 34.08
N HIS A 102 7.85 3.64 33.52
CA HIS A 102 8.64 2.45 33.80
C HIS A 102 9.39 1.98 32.56
N ASP A 103 10.42 1.17 32.79
CA ASP A 103 11.23 0.58 31.74
C ASP A 103 10.54 -0.64 31.10
N ALA A 104 11.11 -1.14 30.00
CA ALA A 104 10.54 -2.27 29.28
C ALA A 104 10.45 -3.55 30.13
N THR A 105 11.38 -3.77 31.07
CA THR A 105 11.40 -5.00 31.88
C THR A 105 10.18 -5.10 32.79
N HIS A 106 9.75 -3.99 33.39
CA HIS A 106 8.53 -3.93 34.19
C HIS A 106 7.32 -4.44 33.41
N TYR A 107 7.09 -3.91 32.20
CA TYR A 107 5.95 -4.33 31.37
C TYR A 107 6.08 -5.77 30.87
N LEU A 108 7.31 -6.26 30.64
CA LEU A 108 7.53 -7.67 30.27
C LEU A 108 7.17 -8.62 31.42
N THR A 109 7.51 -8.29 32.68
CA THR A 109 7.14 -9.12 33.84
C THR A 109 5.62 -9.25 34.03
N MET A 110 4.85 -8.22 33.65
CA MET A 110 3.38 -8.30 33.64
C MET A 110 2.84 -9.34 32.65
N LEU A 111 3.58 -9.61 31.57
CA LEU A 111 3.20 -10.59 30.55
C LEU A 111 3.64 -12.03 30.91
N GLU A 112 4.58 -12.21 31.85
CA GLU A 112 5.09 -13.52 32.24
C GLU A 112 4.03 -14.43 32.89
N GLY A 113 2.97 -13.86 33.46
CA GLY A 113 1.85 -14.62 34.03
C GLY A 113 0.88 -15.21 33.01
N LEU A 114 1.03 -14.89 31.71
CA LEU A 114 0.15 -15.41 30.66
C LEU A 114 0.47 -16.86 30.32
N SER A 115 -0.56 -17.61 29.90
CA SER A 115 -0.38 -19.00 29.48
C SER A 115 0.53 -19.11 28.25
N ALA A 116 1.30 -20.20 28.15
CA ALA A 116 2.16 -20.49 27.00
C ALA A 116 1.46 -20.34 25.63
N PRO A 117 0.24 -20.89 25.39
CA PRO A 117 -0.41 -20.70 24.10
C PRO A 117 -0.79 -19.24 23.83
N THR A 118 -1.16 -18.47 24.85
CA THR A 118 -1.44 -17.03 24.71
C THR A 118 -0.18 -16.26 24.28
N LEU A 119 0.96 -16.55 24.91
CA LEU A 119 2.23 -15.91 24.57
C LEU A 119 2.71 -16.26 23.16
N ILE A 120 2.55 -17.53 22.74
CA ILE A 120 2.87 -17.97 21.38
C ILE A 120 1.97 -17.25 20.37
N ALA A 121 0.66 -17.18 20.63
CA ALA A 121 -0.28 -16.47 19.77
C ALA A 121 0.08 -14.99 19.63
N LEU A 122 0.38 -14.30 20.74
CA LEU A 122 0.77 -12.89 20.73
C LEU A 122 2.05 -12.66 19.88
N LYS A 123 3.06 -13.51 20.07
CA LYS A 123 4.31 -13.46 19.28
C LYS A 123 4.04 -13.69 17.79
N PHE A 124 3.19 -14.66 17.45
CA PHE A 124 2.81 -14.94 16.08
C PHE A 124 2.03 -13.77 15.44
N THR A 125 1.09 -13.17 16.18
CA THR A 125 0.33 -12.00 15.72
C THR A 125 1.21 -10.79 15.44
N MET A 126 2.33 -10.62 16.15
CA MET A 126 3.32 -9.59 15.83
C MET A 126 4.24 -9.99 14.66
N ALA A 127 4.65 -11.27 14.59
CA ALA A 127 5.58 -11.75 13.56
C ALA A 127 4.94 -11.88 12.17
N TYR A 128 3.67 -12.28 12.09
CA TYR A 128 3.00 -12.56 10.82
C TYR A 128 2.82 -11.31 9.94
N PRO A 129 2.35 -10.14 10.44
CA PRO A 129 2.30 -8.91 9.66
C PRO A 129 3.66 -8.51 9.10
N PHE A 130 4.73 -8.67 9.88
CA PHE A 130 6.10 -8.38 9.44
C PHE A 130 6.54 -9.28 8.28
N ALA A 131 6.37 -10.60 8.44
CA ALA A 131 6.71 -11.58 7.41
C ALA A 131 5.89 -11.34 6.13
N TYR A 132 4.58 -11.21 6.26
CA TYR A 132 3.67 -10.95 5.15
C TYR A 132 4.02 -9.66 4.40
N HIS A 133 4.17 -8.54 5.13
CA HIS A 133 4.42 -7.25 4.52
C HIS A 133 5.75 -7.22 3.78
N THR A 134 6.78 -7.84 4.35
CA THR A 134 8.12 -7.92 3.74
C THR A 134 8.09 -8.76 2.47
N VAL A 135 7.55 -9.98 2.52
CA VAL A 135 7.55 -10.89 1.37
C VAL A 135 6.64 -10.35 0.25
N ASN A 136 5.45 -9.83 0.60
CA ASN A 136 4.58 -9.22 -0.40
C ASN A 136 5.15 -7.90 -0.93
N GLY A 137 5.89 -7.14 -0.11
CA GLY A 137 6.65 -5.96 -0.55
C GLY A 137 7.69 -6.30 -1.61
N VAL A 138 8.46 -7.38 -1.42
CA VAL A 138 9.39 -7.90 -2.44
C VAL A 138 8.65 -8.27 -3.73
N ARG A 139 7.47 -8.89 -3.63
CA ARG A 139 6.61 -9.16 -4.80
C ARG A 139 6.18 -7.87 -5.52
N HIS A 140 5.82 -6.81 -4.79
CA HIS A 140 5.52 -5.50 -5.37
C HIS A 140 6.75 -4.89 -6.07
N LEU A 141 7.95 -4.99 -5.50
CA LEU A 141 9.18 -4.54 -6.17
C LEU A 141 9.42 -5.30 -7.48
N PHE A 142 9.10 -6.59 -7.55
CA PHE A 142 9.14 -7.32 -8.82
C PHE A 142 8.15 -6.79 -9.86
N TRP A 143 6.96 -6.37 -9.42
CA TRP A 143 5.98 -5.74 -10.30
C TRP A 143 6.43 -4.36 -10.79
N ASP A 144 7.07 -3.57 -9.93
CA ASP A 144 7.64 -2.26 -10.30
C ASP A 144 8.77 -2.40 -11.33
N MET A 145 9.48 -3.54 -11.33
CA MET A 145 10.45 -3.91 -12.37
C MET A 145 9.81 -4.49 -13.64
N GLY A 146 8.47 -4.53 -13.74
CA GLY A 146 7.75 -5.07 -14.89
C GLY A 146 7.70 -6.60 -14.98
N LYS A 147 8.00 -7.34 -13.89
CA LYS A 147 8.00 -8.81 -13.86
C LYS A 147 6.69 -9.35 -13.28
N PHE A 148 6.30 -10.58 -13.65
CA PHE A 148 5.14 -11.30 -13.09
C PHE A 148 3.79 -10.58 -13.20
N LEU A 149 3.53 -9.91 -14.33
CA LEU A 149 2.31 -9.12 -14.57
C LEU A 149 1.22 -9.87 -15.34
N THR A 150 1.45 -11.11 -15.77
CA THR A 150 0.37 -11.93 -16.36
C THR A 150 -0.54 -12.47 -15.25
N ILE A 151 -1.83 -12.67 -15.54
CA ILE A 151 -2.79 -13.17 -14.53
C ILE A 151 -2.34 -14.48 -13.89
N LYS A 152 -1.77 -15.41 -14.68
CA LYS A 152 -1.24 -16.67 -14.13
C LYS A 152 -0.10 -16.43 -13.15
N GLU A 153 0.86 -15.58 -13.50
CA GLU A 153 1.99 -15.23 -12.63
C GLU A 153 1.55 -14.48 -11.38
N VAL A 154 0.60 -13.55 -11.50
CA VAL A 154 0.05 -12.80 -10.37
C VAL A 154 -0.59 -13.74 -9.34
N TYR A 155 -1.33 -14.77 -9.78
CA TYR A 155 -1.92 -15.76 -8.88
C TYR A 155 -0.89 -16.73 -8.30
N THR A 156 0.02 -17.25 -9.12
CA THR A 156 1.07 -18.16 -8.63
C THR A 156 1.97 -17.49 -7.60
N THR A 157 2.50 -16.31 -7.91
CA THR A 157 3.28 -15.49 -6.95
C THR A 157 2.45 -15.11 -5.72
N GLY A 158 1.14 -14.93 -5.86
CA GLY A 158 0.22 -14.67 -4.74
C GLY A 158 0.13 -15.85 -3.76
N TYR A 159 -0.02 -17.08 -4.25
CA TYR A 159 0.00 -18.27 -3.38
C TYR A 159 1.39 -18.56 -2.82
N THR A 160 2.45 -18.42 -3.64
CA THR A 160 3.83 -18.61 -3.20
C THR A 160 4.18 -17.65 -2.07
N MET A 161 3.85 -16.35 -2.20
CA MET A 161 4.15 -15.38 -1.15
C MET A 161 3.38 -15.68 0.14
N LEU A 162 2.12 -16.17 0.06
CA LEU A 162 1.35 -16.57 1.25
C LEU A 162 2.02 -17.73 1.99
N GLY A 163 2.45 -18.75 1.26
CA GLY A 163 3.17 -19.89 1.83
C GLY A 163 4.50 -19.48 2.48
N VAL A 164 5.31 -18.70 1.76
CA VAL A 164 6.60 -18.19 2.26
C VAL A 164 6.41 -17.32 3.50
N SER A 165 5.40 -16.45 3.51
CA SER A 165 5.08 -15.59 4.66
C SER A 165 4.68 -16.41 5.90
N GLY A 166 3.86 -17.46 5.71
CA GLY A 166 3.46 -18.35 6.80
C GLY A 166 4.64 -19.12 7.40
N VAL A 167 5.52 -19.66 6.55
CA VAL A 167 6.75 -20.34 7.00
C VAL A 167 7.66 -19.37 7.74
N LEU A 168 7.91 -18.19 7.18
CA LEU A 168 8.76 -17.17 7.80
C LEU A 168 8.21 -16.73 9.16
N ALA A 169 6.91 -16.46 9.26
CA ALA A 169 6.27 -16.11 10.53
C ALA A 169 6.37 -17.23 11.58
N GLY A 170 6.19 -18.49 11.16
CA GLY A 170 6.36 -19.66 12.02
C GLY A 170 7.79 -19.79 12.53
N LEU A 171 8.79 -19.64 11.66
CA LEU A 171 10.21 -19.67 12.03
C LEU A 171 10.58 -18.53 12.97
N LEU A 172 10.13 -17.31 12.70
CA LEU A 172 10.34 -16.17 13.58
C LEU A 172 9.73 -16.40 14.97
N THR A 173 8.51 -16.92 15.02
CA THR A 173 7.83 -17.24 16.28
C THR A 173 8.59 -18.33 17.04
N ALA A 174 8.99 -19.41 16.36
CA ALA A 174 9.75 -20.50 16.95
C ALA A 174 11.10 -20.01 17.49
N LEU A 175 11.84 -19.20 16.73
CA LEU A 175 13.10 -18.60 17.16
C LEU A 175 12.90 -17.76 18.43
N ILE A 176 11.87 -16.90 18.47
CA ILE A 176 11.58 -16.05 19.63
C ILE A 176 11.21 -16.90 20.86
N VAL A 177 10.47 -18.00 20.68
CA VAL A 177 10.10 -18.92 21.76
C VAL A 177 11.33 -19.70 22.26
N SER A 178 12.15 -20.22 21.35
CA SER A 178 13.38 -20.96 21.68
C SER A 178 14.43 -20.08 22.36
N SER A 179 14.55 -18.80 21.98
CA SER A 179 15.46 -17.84 22.62
C SER A 179 15.09 -17.56 24.08
N LEU A 180 13.84 -17.77 24.50
CA LEU A 180 13.40 -17.66 25.89
C LEU A 180 13.63 -18.94 26.71
N ALA A 181 13.90 -20.06 26.04
CA ALA A 181 14.26 -21.34 26.66
C ALA A 181 15.78 -21.50 26.89
N LEU A 182 16.59 -20.52 26.48
CA LEU A 182 18.02 -20.50 26.77
C LEU A 182 18.27 -20.27 28.27
N PRO A 183 19.25 -20.97 28.87
CA PRO A 183 19.61 -20.75 30.27
C PRO A 183 19.99 -19.28 30.50
N LYS A 184 19.46 -18.69 31.58
CA LYS A 184 19.61 -17.27 31.98
C LYS A 184 21.03 -16.71 31.79
N ARG A 185 22.05 -17.56 31.97
CA ARG A 185 23.48 -17.28 31.74
C ARG A 185 23.82 -16.62 30.39
N PHE A 186 23.06 -16.88 29.32
CA PHE A 186 23.27 -16.23 28.01
C PHE A 186 22.41 -14.97 27.80
N ARG A 187 21.36 -14.79 28.60
CA ARG A 187 20.44 -13.65 28.55
C ARG A 187 20.97 -12.44 29.34
N ASP A 188 21.69 -12.71 30.42
CA ASP A 188 22.18 -11.68 31.34
C ASP A 188 23.54 -11.09 30.89
N GLY A 189 24.23 -11.73 29.94
CA GLY A 189 25.52 -11.29 29.40
C GLY A 189 25.49 -9.99 28.57
N PHE A 190 24.32 -9.40 28.36
CA PHE A 190 24.16 -8.06 27.76
C PHE A 190 23.79 -6.98 28.79
N GLY A 191 23.48 -7.37 30.04
CA GLY A 191 23.09 -6.47 31.14
C GLY A 191 24.20 -6.23 32.17
N ASP A 192 25.12 -7.18 32.33
CA ASP A 192 26.26 -7.06 33.26
C ASP A 192 27.47 -6.36 32.65
N SER A 193 27.28 -5.43 31.72
CA SER A 193 28.30 -4.41 31.54
C SER A 193 28.31 -3.57 32.82
N GLU A 194 29.16 -3.96 33.77
CA GLU A 194 29.81 -3.06 34.72
C GLU A 194 29.87 -1.69 34.04
N PRO A 195 29.27 -0.62 34.59
CA PRO A 195 29.32 0.68 33.94
C PRO A 195 30.80 0.94 33.78
N LEU A 196 31.28 0.84 32.53
CA LEU A 196 32.67 1.04 32.20
C LEU A 196 32.93 2.44 32.74
N ARG A 197 33.56 2.53 33.92
CA ARG A 197 34.10 3.79 34.39
C ARG A 197 34.94 4.19 33.22
N LEU A 198 34.51 5.22 32.50
CA LEU A 198 35.27 5.88 31.47
C LEU A 198 36.47 6.50 32.20
N ALA A 199 37.42 5.65 32.56
CA ALA A 199 38.78 6.04 32.81
C ALA A 199 39.25 6.53 31.43
N PRO A 200 39.51 7.83 31.25
CA PRO A 200 40.02 8.32 29.99
C PRO A 200 41.29 7.53 29.63
N PRO A 201 41.46 7.06 28.38
CA PRO A 201 42.49 6.06 28.05
C PRO A 201 43.93 6.60 28.02
N TRP A 202 44.20 7.74 28.64
CA TRP A 202 45.51 8.39 28.61
C TRP A 202 45.64 9.48 29.68
N PRO A 203 46.83 9.67 30.28
CA PRO A 203 47.12 10.86 31.06
C PRO A 203 47.19 12.07 30.11
N LEU A 204 46.21 12.97 30.21
CA LEU A 204 46.25 14.28 29.57
C LEU A 204 47.43 15.08 30.15
N PRO A 205 48.44 15.48 29.35
CA PRO A 205 49.35 16.53 29.79
C PRO A 205 48.55 17.82 29.93
N GLU A 206 48.70 18.47 31.08
CA GLU A 206 48.05 19.73 31.45
C GLU A 206 48.58 20.85 30.55
N LEU A 207 48.04 20.96 29.34
CA LEU A 207 48.36 22.05 28.42
C LEU A 207 47.55 23.27 28.86
N ALA A 208 48.18 24.12 29.67
CA ALA A 208 47.66 25.42 30.05
C ALA A 208 47.35 26.25 28.80
N LEU A 209 46.06 26.35 28.45
CA LEU A 209 45.58 27.29 27.43
C LEU A 209 45.65 28.72 28.03
N PRO A 210 46.24 29.69 27.33
CA PRO A 210 46.17 31.09 27.76
C PRO A 210 44.71 31.59 27.66
N PRO A 211 44.30 32.55 28.52
CA PRO A 211 42.94 33.07 28.50
C PRO A 211 42.62 33.75 27.15
N PRO A 212 41.37 33.60 26.64
CA PRO A 212 41.00 34.20 25.36
C PRO A 212 40.95 35.74 25.47
N PRO A 213 41.40 36.48 24.45
CA PRO A 213 41.22 37.92 24.41
C PRO A 213 39.73 38.27 24.27
N ALA A 214 39.27 39.23 25.07
CA ALA A 214 37.94 39.79 25.01
C ALA A 214 37.70 40.46 23.64
N LEU A 215 37.03 39.76 22.73
CA LEU A 215 36.60 40.28 21.44
C LEU A 215 35.10 40.63 21.53
N LEU A 216 34.84 41.88 21.89
CA LEU A 216 33.57 42.57 21.75
C LEU A 216 33.27 42.76 20.26
N LEU A 217 32.31 42.02 19.71
CA LEU A 217 31.58 42.43 18.51
C LEU A 217 30.08 42.09 18.67
N PRO A 218 29.16 43.00 18.34
CA PRO A 218 27.73 42.80 18.54
C PRO A 218 27.12 41.94 17.43
N LEU A 219 26.35 40.93 17.81
CA LEU A 219 25.50 40.13 16.91
C LEU A 219 24.23 40.92 16.56
N PRO A 220 23.84 41.05 15.28
CA PRO A 220 22.48 41.47 14.94
C PRO A 220 21.49 40.31 15.08
N ASN A 221 20.32 40.66 15.58
CA ASN A 221 19.15 39.81 15.80
C ASN A 221 18.76 38.99 14.57
N LEU A 222 18.78 37.66 14.70
CA LEU A 222 18.07 36.73 13.82
C LEU A 222 17.03 35.97 14.65
N CYS A 223 16.02 36.71 15.08
CA CYS A 223 14.75 36.16 15.52
C CYS A 223 13.83 36.11 14.30
N GLY A 224 13.34 34.92 13.94
CA GLY A 224 12.16 34.76 13.08
C GLY A 224 12.46 34.40 11.62
N SER A 225 12.61 33.10 11.34
CA SER A 225 12.13 32.50 10.08
C SER A 225 12.36 30.98 10.07
N VAL A 226 11.63 30.24 10.92
CA VAL A 226 11.49 28.80 10.72
C VAL A 226 10.04 28.44 11.05
N LEU A 227 9.34 27.92 10.03
CA LEU A 227 8.00 27.28 10.04
C LEU A 227 6.78 28.20 9.91
N ASP A 228 6.48 28.62 8.67
CA ASP A 228 5.08 28.83 8.24
C ASP A 228 4.76 27.83 7.11
N PHE A 229 4.22 26.67 7.50
CA PHE A 229 3.73 25.61 6.59
C PHE A 229 2.23 25.79 6.25
N SER A 230 1.65 26.97 6.51
CA SER A 230 0.22 27.24 6.33
C SER A 230 -0.19 27.70 4.92
N GLN A 231 0.75 27.89 3.99
CA GLN A 231 0.45 28.53 2.68
C GLN A 231 0.62 27.62 1.46
N ALA A 232 0.79 26.30 1.63
CA ALA A 232 0.81 25.35 0.51
C ALA A 232 -0.61 25.06 -0.02
N ARG A 233 -1.28 26.10 -0.52
CA ARG A 233 -2.52 25.99 -1.30
C ARG A 233 -2.13 25.77 -2.76
N TRP A 234 -2.47 24.61 -3.30
CA TRP A 234 -2.33 24.26 -4.72
C TRP A 234 -2.99 25.37 -5.57
N ARG A 235 -2.21 26.12 -6.35
CA ARG A 235 -2.73 27.06 -7.35
C ARG A 235 -2.70 26.36 -8.71
N PRO A 236 -3.82 26.29 -9.46
CA PRO A 236 -3.76 25.91 -10.86
C PRO A 236 -2.99 26.98 -11.65
N ASP A 237 -2.15 26.54 -12.59
CA ASP A 237 -1.45 27.44 -13.51
C ASP A 237 -2.45 28.31 -14.28
N PRO A 238 -2.17 29.61 -14.49
CA PRO A 238 -2.98 30.43 -15.37
C PRO A 238 -2.86 29.90 -16.81
N ALA A 239 -4.02 29.69 -17.44
CA ALA A 239 -4.14 29.24 -18.82
C ALA A 239 -3.27 30.08 -19.76
N ALA A 240 -2.50 29.41 -20.63
CA ALA A 240 -1.74 30.05 -21.68
C ALA A 240 -2.67 30.86 -22.61
N PRO A 241 -2.28 32.08 -23.03
CA PRO A 241 -3.10 32.89 -23.93
C PRO A 241 -3.23 32.21 -25.32
N PRO A 242 -4.36 32.41 -26.01
CA PRO A 242 -4.56 31.82 -27.32
C PRO A 242 -3.58 32.41 -28.34
N SER A 243 -2.87 31.55 -29.05
CA SER A 243 -2.04 31.93 -30.20
C SER A 243 -2.92 32.53 -31.30
N SER A 244 -2.75 33.83 -31.54
CA SER A 244 -3.20 34.50 -32.74
C SER A 244 -2.49 33.90 -33.95
N LEU A 245 -3.15 32.99 -34.66
CA LEU A 245 -2.78 32.69 -36.04
C LEU A 245 -3.56 33.65 -36.93
N GLU A 246 -2.80 34.59 -37.47
CA GLU A 246 -3.17 35.57 -38.47
C GLU A 246 -3.70 34.90 -39.75
N SER A 247 -4.63 35.61 -40.36
CA SER A 247 -5.04 35.50 -41.75
C SER A 247 -3.85 35.61 -42.72
N GLY A 248 -3.73 34.64 -43.61
CA GLY A 248 -2.89 34.65 -44.81
C GLY A 248 -3.32 33.53 -45.75
#